data_AF-A0A2T5H502-F1
#
_entry.id   AF-A0A2T5H502-F1
#
_cell.length_a   1.000
_cell.length_b   1.000
_cell.length_c   1.000
_cell.angle_alpha   90.00
_cell.angle_beta   90.00
_cell.angle_gamma   90.00
#
_symmetry.space_group_name_H-M   'P 1'
#
loop_
_entity.id
_entity.type
_entity.pdbx_description
1 polymer ?
#
loop_
_entity_poly.entity_id
_entity_poly.type
_entity_poly.pdbx_seq_one_letter_code
_entity_poly.pdbx_strand_id
1 'polypeptide(L)'
;MTTKPTTAQTAPFQAAAAVAFPAQFVDLMTRSAQASPEAWREGCDLLASVAEDNARMLHELAKADTPLTAAALLAQYWQDMARKSFDHLVQTAVPQKA
;
A
#
# COMPACT_ATOMS: atom_id res chain seq x y z
N MET A 1 43.31 1.72 -29.41
CA MET A 1 42.50 1.62 -28.18
C MET A 1 41.05 1.56 -28.61
N THR A 2 40.42 0.39 -28.48
CA THR A 2 39.07 0.14 -29.04
C THR A 2 38.08 0.14 -27.87
N THR A 3 37.21 1.15 -27.82
CA THR A 3 36.19 1.28 -26.78
C THR A 3 35.08 0.26 -27.02
N LYS A 4 34.89 -0.65 -26.06
CA LYS A 4 33.80 -1.62 -26.04
C LYS A 4 32.54 -0.90 -25.54
N PRO A 5 31.39 -0.94 -26.23
CA PRO A 5 30.16 -0.39 -25.69
C PRO A 5 29.64 -1.31 -24.60
N THR A 6 29.61 -0.83 -23.36
CA THR A 6 28.89 -1.48 -22.25
C THR A 6 27.39 -1.33 -22.52
N THR A 7 26.78 -2.36 -23.11
CA THR A 7 25.32 -2.52 -23.07
C THR A 7 24.91 -2.68 -21.61
N ALA A 8 24.36 -1.61 -21.03
CA ALA A 8 23.58 -1.71 -19.81
C ALA A 8 22.43 -2.67 -20.10
N GLN A 9 22.57 -3.90 -19.60
CA GLN A 9 21.56 -4.92 -19.66
C GLN A 9 20.45 -4.49 -18.70
N THR A 10 19.53 -3.65 -19.17
CA THR A 10 18.24 -3.46 -18.48
C THR A 10 17.58 -4.82 -18.44
N ALA A 11 17.68 -5.49 -17.29
CA ALA A 11 16.96 -6.72 -17.04
C ALA A 11 15.49 -6.50 -17.43
N PRO A 12 14.88 -7.41 -18.21
CA PRO A 12 13.46 -7.29 -18.49
C PRO A 12 12.74 -7.25 -17.14
N PHE A 13 12.03 -6.14 -16.90
CA PHE A 13 11.08 -6.03 -15.79
C PHE A 13 10.17 -7.25 -15.91
N GLN A 14 10.36 -8.24 -15.03
CA GLN A 14 9.47 -9.39 -14.96
C GLN A 14 8.11 -8.80 -14.63
N ALA A 15 7.23 -8.77 -15.64
CA ALA A 15 5.84 -8.40 -15.47
C ALA A 15 5.35 -9.16 -14.25
N ALA A 16 4.91 -8.41 -13.23
CA ALA A 16 4.44 -8.96 -11.97
C ALA A 16 3.58 -10.18 -12.28
N ALA A 17 4.03 -11.36 -11.86
CA ALA A 17 3.29 -12.59 -12.05
C ALA A 17 1.86 -12.29 -11.61
N ALA A 18 0.89 -12.47 -12.52
CA ALA A 18 -0.51 -12.28 -12.18
C ALA A 18 -0.75 -13.08 -10.90
N VAL A 19 -1.09 -12.39 -9.81
CA VAL A 19 -1.28 -13.02 -8.51
C VAL A 19 -2.51 -13.90 -8.63
N ALA A 20 -2.30 -15.15 -9.04
CA ALA A 20 -3.35 -16.14 -9.12
C ALA A 20 -3.65 -16.56 -7.69
N PHE A 21 -4.67 -15.97 -7.11
CA PHE A 21 -5.15 -16.38 -5.79
C PHE A 21 -5.65 -17.84 -5.87
N PRO A 22 -5.30 -18.70 -4.90
CA PRO A 22 -5.82 -20.07 -4.85
C PRO A 22 -7.35 -20.09 -4.93
N ALA A 23 -7.93 -21.03 -5.68
CA ALA A 23 -9.39 -21.09 -5.89
C ALA A 23 -10.19 -21.13 -4.57
N GLN A 24 -9.67 -21.82 -3.56
CA GLN A 24 -10.23 -21.86 -2.20
C GLN A 24 -10.31 -20.48 -1.52
N PHE A 25 -9.36 -19.59 -1.81
CA PHE A 25 -9.36 -18.23 -1.30
C PHE A 25 -10.42 -17.39 -2.02
N VAL A 26 -10.50 -17.51 -3.35
CA VAL A 26 -11.52 -16.81 -4.16
C VAL A 26 -12.93 -17.23 -3.74
N ASP A 27 -13.16 -18.53 -3.52
CA ASP A 27 -14.45 -19.06 -3.07
C ASP A 27 -14.82 -18.59 -1.65
N LEU A 28 -13.85 -18.55 -0.74
CA LEU A 28 -14.05 -18.00 0.61
C LEU A 28 -14.44 -16.51 0.56
N MET A 29 -13.71 -15.72 -0.23
CA MET A 29 -13.99 -14.29 -0.41
C MET A 29 -15.34 -14.04 -1.07
N THR A 30 -15.73 -14.90 -2.02
CA THR A 30 -17.05 -14.80 -2.67
C THR A 30 -18.18 -15.10 -1.68
N ARG A 31 -18.03 -16.15 -0.85
CA ARG A 31 -19.03 -16.50 0.17
C ARG A 31 -19.10 -15.45 1.29
N SER A 32 -17.97 -14.87 1.70
CA SER A 32 -17.97 -13.81 2.71
C SER A 32 -18.62 -12.52 2.18
N ALA A 33 -18.36 -12.16 0.92
CA ALA A 33 -19.00 -11.03 0.25
C ALA A 33 -20.52 -11.19 0.14
N GLN A 34 -21.01 -12.42 -0.11
CA GLN A 34 -22.44 -12.71 -0.15
C GLN A 34 -23.08 -12.69 1.25
N ALA A 35 -22.35 -13.15 2.28
CA ALA A 35 -22.85 -13.20 3.65
C ALA A 35 -22.97 -11.81 4.28
N SER A 36 -22.08 -10.88 3.95
CA SER A 36 -22.15 -9.48 4.40
C SER A 36 -21.69 -8.52 3.30
N PRO A 37 -22.59 -8.16 2.37
CA PRO A 37 -22.26 -7.29 1.24
C PRO A 37 -21.83 -5.89 1.66
N GLU A 38 -22.36 -5.37 2.77
CA GLU A 38 -22.03 -4.05 3.31
C GLU A 38 -20.62 -4.04 3.89
N ALA A 39 -20.29 -4.98 4.78
CA ALA A 39 -18.94 -5.09 5.35
C ALA A 39 -17.88 -5.40 4.27
N TRP A 40 -18.25 -6.15 3.24
CA TRP A 40 -17.38 -6.37 2.09
C TRP A 40 -17.08 -5.08 1.34
N ARG A 41 -18.11 -4.27 1.06
CA ARG A 41 -17.94 -2.98 0.39
C ARG A 41 -17.10 -2.03 1.22
N GLU A 42 -17.38 -1.89 2.51
CA GLU A 42 -16.58 -1.08 3.44
C GLU A 42 -15.12 -1.55 3.47
N GLY A 43 -14.88 -2.87 3.49
CA GLY A 43 -13.54 -3.43 3.41
C GLY A 43 -12.83 -3.09 2.08
N CYS A 44 -13.53 -3.18 0.95
CA CYS A 44 -13.00 -2.78 -0.35
C CYS A 44 -12.69 -1.28 -0.41
N ASP A 45 -13.56 -0.43 0.11
CA ASP A 45 -13.38 1.02 0.15
C ASP A 45 -12.17 1.40 1.03
N LEU A 46 -12.01 0.73 2.18
CA LEU A 46 -10.83 0.89 3.03
C LEU A 46 -9.55 0.48 2.30
N LEU A 47 -9.54 -0.67 1.63
CA LEU A 47 -8.38 -1.15 0.86
C LEU A 47 -8.04 -0.19 -0.28
N ALA A 48 -9.05 0.34 -0.98
CA ALA A 48 -8.85 1.34 -2.03
C ALA A 48 -8.22 2.62 -1.48
N SER A 49 -8.73 3.14 -0.35
CA SER A 49 -8.16 4.32 0.31
C SER A 49 -6.70 4.10 0.73
N VAL A 50 -6.36 2.93 1.29
CA VAL A 50 -4.99 2.59 1.66
C VAL A 50 -4.08 2.46 0.42
N ALA A 51 -4.59 1.91 -0.68
CA ALA A 51 -3.85 1.83 -1.93
C ALA A 51 -3.55 3.23 -2.51
N GLU A 52 -4.52 4.14 -2.48
CA GLU A 52 -4.35 5.53 -2.90
C GLU A 52 -3.31 6.28 -2.06
N ASP A 53 -3.34 6.12 -0.73
CA ASP A 53 -2.35 6.73 0.17
C ASP A 53 -0.94 6.20 -0.10
N ASN A 54 -0.79 4.88 -0.30
CA ASN A 54 0.50 4.29 -0.68
C ASN A 54 0.99 4.76 -2.05
N ALA A 55 0.09 4.88 -3.04
CA ALA A 55 0.44 5.38 -4.37
C ALA A 55 0.92 6.84 -4.30
N ARG A 56 0.27 7.68 -3.49
CA ARG A 56 0.71 9.06 -3.24
C ARG A 56 2.08 9.12 -2.60
N MET A 57 2.33 8.30 -1.59
CA MET A 57 3.65 8.21 -0.94
C MET A 57 4.74 7.79 -1.93
N LEU A 58 4.49 6.77 -2.75
CA LEU A 58 5.43 6.34 -3.80
C LEU A 58 5.70 7.45 -4.82
N HIS A 59 4.69 8.24 -5.16
CA HIS A 59 4.85 9.38 -6.08
C HIS A 59 5.74 10.47 -5.49
N GLU A 60 5.61 10.77 -4.19
CA GLU A 60 6.50 11.74 -3.52
C GLU A 60 7.92 11.20 -3.39
N LEU A 61 8.10 9.89 -3.14
CA LEU A 61 9.42 9.27 -3.16
C LEU A 61 10.08 9.32 -4.54
N ALA A 62 9.31 9.18 -5.61
CA ALA A 62 9.84 9.30 -6.98
C ALA A 62 10.37 10.71 -7.28
N LYS A 63 9.95 11.74 -6.55
CA LYS A 63 10.44 13.12 -6.65
C LYS A 63 11.65 13.40 -5.75
N ALA A 64 12.07 12.45 -4.91
CA ALA A 64 13.16 12.67 -3.99
C ALA A 64 14.51 12.66 -4.74
N ASP A 65 15.19 13.80 -4.77
CA ASP A 65 16.48 13.94 -5.46
C ASP A 65 17.64 13.24 -4.73
N THR A 66 17.46 12.85 -3.46
CA THR A 66 18.49 12.18 -2.66
C THR A 66 17.93 11.03 -1.82
N PRO A 67 18.76 10.01 -1.53
CA PRO A 67 18.38 8.94 -0.60
C PRO A 67 18.00 9.45 0.80
N LEU A 68 18.62 10.54 1.26
CA LEU A 68 18.30 11.14 2.57
C LEU A 68 16.90 11.77 2.57
N THR A 69 16.53 12.47 1.49
CA THR A 69 15.19 13.04 1.30
C THR A 69 14.14 11.92 1.25
N ALA A 70 14.41 10.86 0.50
CA ALA A 70 13.51 9.69 0.44
C ALA A 70 13.32 9.04 1.82
N ALA A 71 14.41 8.87 2.59
CA ALA A 71 14.34 8.33 3.95
C ALA A 71 13.54 9.23 4.90
N ALA A 72 13.70 10.56 4.81
CA ALA A 72 12.93 11.51 5.59
C ALA A 72 11.42 11.45 5.27
N LEU A 73 11.07 11.39 3.97
CA LEU A 73 9.67 11.24 3.52
C LEU A 73 9.04 9.93 4.01
N LEU A 74 9.77 8.82 3.93
CA LEU A 74 9.32 7.53 4.48
C LEU A 74 9.11 7.59 6.00
N ALA A 75 10.08 8.15 6.73
CA ALA A 75 9.98 8.28 8.18
C ALA A 75 8.77 9.12 8.60
N GLN A 76 8.55 10.24 7.91
CA GLN A 76 7.39 11.11 8.15
C GLN A 76 6.07 10.39 7.85
N TYR A 77 5.97 9.68 6.73
CA TYR A 77 4.79 8.89 6.39
C TYR A 77 4.44 7.86 7.48
N TRP A 78 5.43 7.09 7.95
CA TRP A 78 5.21 6.10 9.00
C TRP A 78 4.85 6.72 10.36
N GLN A 79 5.45 7.86 10.71
CA GLN A 79 5.09 8.60 11.92
C GLN A 79 3.64 9.11 11.86
N ASP A 80 3.22 9.67 10.73
CA ASP A 80 1.86 10.15 10.52
C ASP A 80 0.84 8.99 10.55
N MET A 81 1.18 7.86 9.94
CA MET A 81 0.34 6.65 9.97
C MET A 81 0.20 6.08 11.39
N ALA A 82 1.30 6.00 12.13
CA ALA A 82 1.30 5.56 13.53
C ALA A 82 0.48 6.51 14.41
N ARG A 83 0.60 7.83 14.20
CA ARG A 83 -0.20 8.83 14.93
C ARG A 83 -1.69 8.69 14.63
N LYS A 84 -2.08 8.64 13.36
CA LYS A 84 -3.49 8.45 12.96
C LYS A 84 -4.08 7.17 13.55
N SER A 85 -3.32 6.08 13.52
CA SER A 85 -3.75 4.80 14.09
C SER A 85 -3.92 4.88 15.60
N PHE A 86 -3.00 5.55 16.29
CA PHE A 86 -3.12 5.81 17.73
C PHE A 86 -4.32 6.68 18.07
N ASP A 87 -4.54 7.78 17.33
CA ASP A 87 -5.68 8.68 17.52
C ASP A 87 -7.00 7.92 17.34
N HIS A 88 -7.09 7.05 16.34
CA HIS A 88 -8.27 6.21 16.11
C HIS A 88 -8.49 5.19 17.24
N LEU A 89 -7.43 4.58 17.76
CA LEU A 89 -7.51 3.68 18.91
C LEU A 89 -7.95 4.42 20.19
N VAL A 90 -7.45 5.64 20.42
CA VAL A 90 -7.86 6.46 21.57
C VAL A 90 -9.34 6.86 21.45
N GLN A 91 -9.78 7.25 20.25
CA GLN A 91 -11.19 7.61 20.01
C GLN A 91 -12.16 6.45 20.19
N THR A 92 -11.73 5.22 19.87
CA THR A 92 -12.55 4.01 20.02
C THR A 92 -12.45 3.39 21.41
N ALA A 93 -11.36 3.65 22.16
CA ALA A 93 -11.16 3.14 23.52
C ALA A 93 -11.74 4.04 24.62
N VAL A 94 -11.90 5.35 24.39
CA VAL A 94 -12.55 6.25 25.34
C VAL A 94 -14.06 6.25 25.08
N PRO A 95 -14.90 5.70 25.97
CA PRO A 95 -16.35 5.83 25.82
C PRO A 95 -16.70 7.31 25.84
N GLN A 96 -17.26 7.82 24.74
CA GLN A 96 -17.89 9.13 24.75
C GLN A 96 -19.04 9.06 25.74
N LYS A 97 -18.87 9.68 26.92
CA LYS A 97 -19.98 9.91 27.85
C LYS A 97 -21.04 10.72 27.10
N ALA A 98 -22.20 10.09 26.90
CA ALA A 98 -23.45 10.76 26.57
C ALA A 98 -23.89 11.68 27.73
#